data_AF-A0A8D6U4C4-F1
#
_entry.id   AF-A0A8D6U4C4-F1
#
_cell.length_a   1.000
_cell.length_b   1.000
_cell.length_c   1.000
_cell.angle_alpha   90.00
_cell.angle_beta   90.00
_cell.angle_gamma   90.00
#
_symmetry.space_group_name_H-M   'P 1'
#
loop_
_entity.id
_entity.type
_entity.pdbx_description
1 polymer ?
#
loop_
_entity_poly.entity_id
_entity_poly.type
_entity_poly.pdbx_seq_one_letter_code
_entity_poly.pdbx_strand_id
1 'polypeptide(L)'
;MLASILSTNNKRGEIHKGNQIFLSQKFVKLLYHAKRISNTINDNHRKYVENHKKEFEELFYYILEFNDNYVGAKKNGKLLNSAFQSWQNHSIDELCSSFIGPTGSERKGLFELTSRGSAADFEFLGVKIPRYRDYTPSSLLKDATLIHQSVTGLYETRIDLAKLGEG
;
A
#
# COMPACT_ATOMS: atom_id res chain seq x y z
N MET A 1 -0.95 6.32 16.21
CA MET A 1 -1.74 6.86 15.08
C MET A 1 -2.83 5.84 14.74
N LEU A 2 -4.05 6.25 14.38
CA LEU A 2 -5.20 5.33 14.24
C LEU A 2 -5.29 4.74 12.82
N ALA A 3 -5.32 3.41 12.72
CA ALA A 3 -5.67 2.71 11.48
C ALA A 3 -7.16 2.96 11.17
N SER A 4 -7.47 3.24 9.91
CA SER A 4 -8.82 3.54 9.41
C SER A 4 -9.31 2.41 8.54
N ILE A 5 -10.61 2.14 8.63
CA ILE A 5 -11.29 1.06 7.94
C ILE A 5 -12.46 1.65 7.14
N LEU A 6 -12.64 1.19 5.90
CA LEU A 6 -13.84 1.53 5.14
C LEU A 6 -14.94 0.53 5.43
N SER A 7 -16.05 1.04 5.94
CA SER A 7 -17.32 0.32 5.91
C SER A 7 -17.83 0.30 4.48
N THR A 8 -18.08 -0.89 3.95
CA THR A 8 -18.77 -1.06 2.67
C THR A 8 -20.08 -1.79 2.91
N ASN A 9 -21.10 -1.51 2.11
CA ASN A 9 -22.42 -2.11 2.23
C ASN A 9 -22.45 -3.58 1.75
N ASN A 10 -21.37 -4.34 2.01
CA ASN A 10 -21.27 -5.73 1.64
C ASN A 10 -22.00 -6.59 2.69
N LYS A 11 -22.74 -7.61 2.22
CA LYS A 11 -23.56 -8.50 3.07
C LYS A 11 -22.77 -9.32 4.11
N ARG A 12 -21.43 -9.22 4.12
CA ARG A 12 -20.52 -10.06 4.92
C ARG A 12 -19.81 -9.31 6.05
N GLY A 13 -19.92 -7.98 6.12
CA GLY A 13 -19.16 -7.18 7.09
C GLY A 13 -17.64 -7.20 6.84
N GLU A 14 -17.19 -7.46 5.60
CA GLU A 14 -15.75 -7.46 5.29
C GLU A 14 -15.17 -6.04 5.37
N ILE A 15 -14.01 -5.94 6.03
CA ILE A 15 -13.29 -4.69 6.29
C ILE A 15 -12.29 -4.40 5.16
N HIS A 16 -12.22 -3.14 4.74
CA HIS A 16 -11.27 -2.66 3.75
C HIS A 16 -10.30 -1.63 4.34
N LYS A 17 -9.09 -1.54 3.77
CA LYS A 17 -8.08 -0.54 4.13
C LYS A 17 -8.62 0.87 3.89
N GLY A 18 -8.61 1.72 4.91
CA GLY A 18 -9.13 3.09 4.85
C GLY A 18 -8.08 4.18 4.72
N ASN A 19 -6.85 3.94 5.19
CA ASN A 19 -5.75 4.91 5.09
C ASN A 19 -5.22 5.04 3.66
N GLN A 20 -4.65 6.21 3.37
CA GLN A 20 -3.92 6.49 2.14
C GLN A 20 -2.46 6.79 2.49
N ILE A 21 -1.53 6.20 1.76
CA ILE A 21 -0.12 6.54 1.86
C ILE A 21 0.16 7.83 1.08
N PHE A 22 0.93 8.73 1.68
CA PHE A 22 1.38 9.96 1.03
C PHE A 22 2.84 9.80 0.61
N LEU A 23 3.16 10.05 -0.65
CA LEU A 23 4.52 9.95 -1.16
C LEU A 23 5.14 11.34 -1.33
N SER A 24 6.40 11.49 -0.93
CA SER A 24 7.16 12.70 -1.22
C SER A 24 7.35 12.88 -2.73
N GLN A 25 7.58 14.12 -3.17
CA GLN A 25 7.83 14.42 -4.59
C GLN A 25 9.01 13.63 -5.17
N LYS A 26 10.03 13.36 -4.34
CA LYS A 26 11.17 12.50 -4.67
C LYS A 26 10.69 11.13 -5.17
N PHE A 27 9.88 10.43 -4.37
CA PHE A 27 9.36 9.11 -4.74
C PHE A 27 8.36 9.17 -5.89
N VAL A 28 7.49 10.18 -5.95
CA VAL A 28 6.57 10.35 -7.09
C VAL A 28 7.34 10.47 -8.39
N LYS A 29 8.44 11.24 -8.41
CA LYS A 29 9.31 11.39 -9.58
C LYS A 29 10.03 10.09 -9.94
N LEU A 30 10.60 9.38 -8.97
CA LEU A 30 11.19 8.05 -9.18
C LEU A 30 10.19 7.10 -9.86
N LEU A 31 8.98 6.98 -9.32
CA LEU A 31 7.94 6.10 -9.83
C LEU A 31 7.43 6.53 -11.21
N TYR A 32 7.38 7.83 -11.49
CA TYR A 32 7.05 8.36 -12.81
C TYR A 32 8.02 7.88 -13.90
N HIS A 33 9.33 7.93 -13.62
CA HIS A 33 10.34 7.42 -14.55
C HIS A 33 10.34 5.89 -14.60
N ALA A 34 10.18 5.22 -13.45
CA ALA A 34 10.09 3.76 -13.37
C ALA A 34 8.95 3.19 -14.23
N LYS A 35 7.77 3.83 -14.26
CA LYS A 35 6.63 3.37 -15.09
C LYS A 35 6.91 3.44 -16.59
N ARG A 36 7.93 4.20 -16.99
CA ARG A 36 8.32 4.47 -18.38
C ARG A 36 9.71 3.91 -18.71
N ILE A 37 10.23 3.00 -17.90
CA ILE A 37 11.59 2.47 -18.08
C ILE A 37 11.77 1.68 -19.39
N SER A 38 10.67 1.14 -19.92
CA SER A 38 10.63 0.44 -21.22
C SER A 38 10.51 1.38 -22.42
N ASN A 39 10.50 2.70 -22.22
CA ASN A 39 10.44 3.66 -23.32
C ASN A 39 11.77 3.67 -24.09
N THR A 40 11.76 3.20 -25.34
CA THR A 40 12.93 3.11 -26.22
C THR A 40 13.24 4.41 -26.97
N ILE A 41 12.34 5.40 -26.92
CA ILE A 41 12.51 6.69 -27.59
C ILE A 41 13.25 7.67 -26.67
N ASN A 42 13.04 7.57 -25.36
CA ASN A 42 13.60 8.48 -24.37
C ASN A 42 14.38 7.75 -23.28
N ASP A 43 15.68 7.60 -23.50
CA ASP A 43 16.61 6.95 -22.57
C ASP A 43 16.75 7.67 -21.23
N ASN A 44 16.27 8.92 -21.10
CA ASN A 44 16.35 9.66 -19.85
C ASN A 44 15.57 8.98 -18.72
N HIS A 45 14.51 8.23 -19.02
CA HIS A 45 13.78 7.49 -17.99
C HIS A 45 14.66 6.41 -17.36
N ARG A 46 15.31 5.58 -18.17
CA ARG A 46 16.21 4.53 -17.67
C ARG A 46 17.40 5.11 -16.91
N LYS A 47 18.09 6.09 -17.50
CA LYS A 47 19.22 6.78 -16.84
C LYS A 47 18.83 7.38 -15.50
N TYR A 48 17.65 8.00 -15.41
CA TYR A 48 17.15 8.55 -14.15
C TYR A 48 16.98 7.45 -13.11
N VAL A 49 16.29 6.36 -13.45
CA VAL A 49 16.00 5.28 -12.48
C VAL A 49 17.28 4.58 -12.04
N GLU A 50 18.23 4.33 -12.94
CA GLU A 50 19.53 3.74 -12.62
C GLU A 50 20.33 4.61 -11.63
N ASN A 51 20.37 5.93 -11.86
CA ASN A 51 21.07 6.87 -10.98
C ASN A 51 20.41 7.01 -9.60
N HIS A 52 19.12 6.68 -9.49
CA HIS A 52 18.34 6.79 -8.26
C HIS A 52 17.94 5.40 -7.72
N LYS A 53 18.64 4.33 -8.12
CA LYS A 53 18.32 2.94 -7.73
C LYS A 53 18.22 2.74 -6.21
N LYS A 54 19.04 3.45 -5.42
CA LYS A 54 19.02 3.42 -3.95
C LYS A 54 17.71 3.95 -3.34
N GLU A 55 16.99 4.82 -4.04
CA GLU A 55 15.73 5.38 -3.54
C GLU A 55 14.61 4.33 -3.44
N PHE A 56 14.72 3.20 -4.14
CA PHE A 56 13.79 2.08 -3.97
C PHE A 56 13.87 1.44 -2.58
N GLU A 57 15.07 1.40 -1.98
CA GLU A 57 15.25 0.89 -0.62
C GLU A 57 14.58 1.81 0.41
N GLU A 58 14.80 3.12 0.29
CA GLU A 58 14.12 4.09 1.13
C GLU A 58 12.59 4.00 0.99
N LEU A 59 12.09 3.92 -0.25
CA LEU A 59 10.66 3.78 -0.53
C LEU A 59 10.09 2.47 0.03
N PHE A 60 10.84 1.37 -0.06
CA PHE A 60 10.44 0.07 0.47
C PHE A 60 10.20 0.14 1.98
N TYR A 61 11.18 0.66 2.73
CA TYR A 61 11.06 0.77 4.18
C TYR A 61 9.98 1.77 4.60
N TYR A 62 9.79 2.84 3.84
CA TYR A 62 8.66 3.75 4.05
C TYR A 62 7.30 3.05 3.89
N ILE A 63 7.16 2.20 2.88
CA ILE A 63 5.93 1.41 2.66
C ILE A 63 5.74 0.36 3.76
N LEU A 64 6.81 -0.28 4.23
CA LEU A 64 6.74 -1.24 5.34
C LEU A 64 6.37 -0.59 6.66
N GLU A 65 6.93 0.57 6.97
CA GLU A 65 6.55 1.35 8.15
C GLU A 65 5.06 1.73 8.09
N PHE A 66 4.56 2.15 6.92
CA PHE A 66 3.14 2.38 6.74
C PHE A 66 2.31 1.11 6.95
N ASN A 67 2.77 -0.04 6.44
CA ASN A 67 2.12 -1.31 6.69
C ASN A 67 2.02 -1.60 8.20
N ASP A 68 3.11 -1.46 8.94
CA ASP A 68 3.15 -1.79 10.36
C ASP A 68 2.25 -0.86 11.19
N ASN A 69 2.14 0.40 10.78
CA ASN A 69 1.36 1.41 11.49
C ASN A 69 -0.14 1.42 11.13
N TYR A 70 -0.53 1.09 9.88
CA TYR A 70 -1.90 1.31 9.40
C TYR A 70 -2.57 0.09 8.75
N VAL A 71 -1.79 -0.87 8.22
CA VAL A 71 -2.35 -2.06 7.56
C VAL A 71 -2.31 -3.27 8.51
N GLY A 72 -1.24 -3.46 9.27
CA GLY A 72 -1.11 -4.57 10.21
C GLY A 72 -0.91 -5.94 9.55
N ALA A 73 -0.57 -6.02 8.25
CA ALA A 73 -0.34 -7.29 7.55
C ALA A 73 1.03 -7.90 7.92
N LYS A 74 1.23 -8.27 9.20
CA LYS A 74 2.52 -8.68 9.78
C LYS A 74 3.21 -9.82 9.02
N LYS A 75 2.44 -10.83 8.58
CA LYS A 75 2.98 -11.96 7.79
C LYS A 75 3.50 -11.48 6.43
N ASN A 76 2.76 -10.62 5.75
CA ASN A 76 3.15 -10.06 4.46
C ASN A 76 4.38 -9.13 4.62
N GLY A 77 4.42 -8.30 5.67
CA GLY A 77 5.58 -7.47 5.97
C GLY A 77 6.87 -8.27 6.18
N LYS A 78 6.81 -9.39 6.90
CA LYS A 78 7.95 -10.32 7.04
C LYS A 78 8.37 -10.93 5.71
N LEU A 79 7.41 -11.39 4.91
CA LEU A 79 7.69 -12.01 3.60
C LEU A 79 8.33 -11.01 2.63
N LEU A 80 7.84 -9.77 2.61
CA LEU A 80 8.41 -8.67 1.84
C LEU A 80 9.84 -8.35 2.29
N ASN A 81 10.07 -8.22 3.59
CA ASN A 81 11.41 -7.98 4.13
C ASN A 81 12.41 -9.05 3.70
N SER A 82 12.00 -10.32 3.72
CA SER A 82 12.83 -11.43 3.24
C SER A 82 13.09 -11.35 1.73
N ALA A 83 12.06 -11.07 0.92
CA ALA A 83 12.18 -10.93 -0.53
C ALA A 83 13.09 -9.76 -0.93
N PHE A 84 13.14 -8.71 -0.11
CA PHE A 84 13.94 -7.52 -0.39
C PHE A 84 15.43 -7.66 0.01
N GLN A 85 15.84 -8.68 0.78
CA GLN A 85 17.25 -8.80 1.23
C GLN A 85 18.27 -8.84 0.08
N SER A 86 17.89 -9.36 -1.09
CA SER A 86 18.74 -9.46 -2.27
C SER A 86 18.32 -8.50 -3.39
N TRP A 87 17.66 -7.38 -3.04
CA TRP A 87 17.07 -6.47 -4.03
C TRP A 87 18.09 -5.92 -5.03
N GLN A 88 19.36 -5.78 -4.64
CA GLN A 88 20.42 -5.26 -5.51
C GLN A 88 20.74 -6.21 -6.68
N ASN A 89 20.49 -7.51 -6.52
CA ASN A 89 20.75 -8.54 -7.53
C ASN A 89 19.70 -8.53 -8.65
N HIS A 90 18.56 -7.88 -8.42
CA HIS A 90 17.52 -7.77 -9.44
C HIS A 90 17.86 -6.67 -10.45
N SER A 91 17.42 -6.92 -11.68
CA SER A 91 17.48 -5.94 -12.76
C SER A 91 16.63 -4.71 -12.42
N ILE A 92 16.94 -3.58 -13.05
CA ILE A 92 16.19 -2.34 -12.81
C ILE A 92 14.74 -2.47 -13.29
N ASP A 93 14.50 -3.25 -14.35
CA ASP A 93 13.17 -3.54 -14.89
C ASP A 93 12.33 -4.41 -13.93
N GLU A 94 12.93 -5.41 -13.28
CA GLU A 94 12.27 -6.21 -12.23
C GLU A 94 11.92 -5.38 -11.00
N LEU A 95 12.83 -4.48 -10.58
CA LEU A 95 12.56 -3.55 -9.47
C LEU A 95 11.39 -2.62 -9.83
N CYS A 96 11.41 -1.99 -11.00
CA CYS A 96 10.33 -1.10 -11.42
C CYS A 96 8.99 -1.84 -11.48
N SER A 97 8.94 -2.99 -12.15
CA SER A 97 7.71 -3.77 -12.27
C SER A 97 7.20 -4.30 -10.93
N SER A 98 8.08 -4.63 -9.98
CA SER A 98 7.68 -5.08 -8.63
C SER A 98 7.09 -3.96 -7.79
N PHE A 99 7.58 -2.72 -7.90
CA PHE A 99 7.05 -1.60 -7.10
C PHE A 99 5.73 -1.05 -7.63
N ILE A 100 5.56 -0.91 -8.96
CA ILE A 100 4.42 -0.18 -9.57
C ILE A 100 3.67 -0.98 -10.64
N GLY A 101 3.91 -2.29 -10.68
CA GLY A 101 3.38 -3.19 -11.70
C GLY A 101 4.06 -3.01 -13.06
N PRO A 102 3.95 -4.01 -13.95
CA PRO A 102 4.45 -3.90 -15.32
C PRO A 102 3.89 -2.69 -16.06
N THR A 103 4.64 -2.18 -17.04
CA THR A 103 4.17 -1.13 -17.96
C THR A 103 2.90 -1.61 -18.67
N GLY A 104 1.86 -0.78 -18.72
CA GLY A 104 0.57 -1.12 -19.32
C GLY A 104 -0.34 -2.03 -18.47
N SER A 105 0.10 -2.46 -17.28
CA SER A 105 -0.72 -3.24 -16.35
C SER A 105 -1.44 -2.34 -15.34
N GLU A 106 -2.67 -2.75 -14.98
CA GLU A 106 -3.46 -2.18 -13.87
C GLU A 106 -2.96 -2.63 -12.48
N ARG A 107 -2.06 -3.62 -12.43
CA ARG A 107 -1.46 -4.09 -11.17
C ARG A 107 -0.68 -2.98 -10.50
N LYS A 108 -0.81 -2.87 -9.17
CA LYS A 108 -0.14 -1.80 -8.40
C LYS A 108 1.19 -2.22 -7.78
N GLY A 109 1.66 -3.45 -8.03
CA GLY A 109 2.90 -3.97 -7.46
C GLY A 109 2.86 -3.94 -5.93
N LEU A 110 3.94 -3.46 -5.31
CA LEU A 110 4.05 -3.29 -3.85
C LEU A 110 2.92 -2.43 -3.26
N PHE A 111 2.37 -1.47 -4.02
CA PHE A 111 1.26 -0.64 -3.54
C PHE A 111 -0.06 -1.40 -3.36
N GLU A 112 -0.18 -2.67 -3.78
CA GLU A 112 -1.32 -3.50 -3.39
C GLU A 112 -1.41 -3.71 -1.87
N LEU A 113 -0.27 -3.65 -1.17
CA LEU A 113 -0.21 -3.73 0.29
C LEU A 113 -0.95 -2.55 0.94
N THR A 114 -0.69 -1.33 0.48
CA THR A 114 -1.09 -0.08 1.16
C THR A 114 -2.24 0.67 0.48
N SER A 115 -2.63 0.27 -0.73
CA SER A 115 -3.76 0.89 -1.44
C SER A 115 -5.05 0.79 -0.63
N ARG A 116 -5.75 1.92 -0.53
CA ARG A 116 -7.11 2.02 0.01
C ARG A 116 -8.05 1.07 -0.73
N GLY A 117 -8.93 0.39 -0.01
CA GLY A 117 -9.87 -0.59 -0.55
C GLY A 117 -9.56 -2.03 -0.14
N SER A 118 -10.08 -2.98 -0.92
CA SER A 118 -9.94 -4.41 -0.64
C SER A 118 -8.49 -4.89 -0.76
N ALA A 119 -8.12 -5.88 0.03
CA ALA A 119 -6.83 -6.56 -0.12
C ALA A 119 -6.84 -7.51 -1.33
N ALA A 120 -5.73 -7.56 -2.05
CA ALA A 120 -5.54 -8.40 -3.23
C ALA A 120 -4.21 -9.18 -3.14
N ASP A 121 -4.14 -10.28 -3.87
CA ASP A 121 -2.89 -11.02 -4.05
C ASP A 121 -1.98 -10.18 -4.97
N PHE A 122 -0.67 -10.19 -4.71
CA PHE A 122 0.30 -9.54 -5.58
C PHE A 122 1.61 -10.31 -5.60
N GLU A 123 2.56 -9.82 -6.39
CA GLU A 123 3.88 -10.41 -6.51
C GLU A 123 4.92 -9.31 -6.34
N PHE A 124 6.00 -9.62 -5.64
CA PHE A 124 7.10 -8.69 -5.40
C PHE A 124 8.42 -9.43 -5.54
N LEU A 125 9.25 -9.04 -6.50
CA LEU A 125 10.55 -9.66 -6.79
C LEU A 125 10.48 -11.19 -6.94
N GLY A 126 9.46 -11.69 -7.67
CA GLY A 126 9.24 -13.12 -7.89
C GLY A 126 8.53 -13.86 -6.74
N VAL A 127 8.30 -13.19 -5.60
CA VAL A 127 7.63 -13.79 -4.44
C VAL A 127 6.14 -13.44 -4.46
N LYS A 128 5.29 -14.48 -4.44
CA LYS A 128 3.83 -14.31 -4.33
C LYS A 128 3.46 -13.90 -2.91
N ILE A 129 2.75 -12.78 -2.79
CA ILE A 129 2.24 -12.23 -1.55
C ILE A 129 0.71 -12.44 -1.53
N PRO A 130 0.19 -13.34 -0.68
CA PRO A 130 -1.24 -13.59 -0.60
C PRO A 130 -1.99 -12.40 0.02
N ARG A 131 -3.25 -12.25 -0.36
CA ARG A 131 -4.15 -11.24 0.18
C ARG A 131 -4.31 -11.43 1.67
N TYR A 132 -4.01 -10.37 2.40
CA TYR A 132 -4.21 -10.32 3.83
C TYR A 132 -5.71 -10.17 4.16
N ARG A 133 -6.23 -11.00 5.06
CA ARG A 133 -7.64 -10.99 5.48
C ARG A 133 -7.85 -11.00 6.99
N ASP A 134 -6.80 -10.86 7.81
CA ASP A 134 -6.95 -11.04 9.27
C ASP A 134 -7.56 -9.78 9.90
N TYR A 135 -8.86 -9.59 9.73
CA TYR A 135 -9.65 -8.62 10.48
C TYR A 135 -11.00 -9.25 10.84
N THR A 136 -11.16 -9.69 12.08
CA THR A 136 -12.49 -9.97 12.62
C THR A 136 -13.13 -8.63 12.94
N PRO A 137 -14.25 -8.22 12.30
CA PRO A 137 -14.79 -6.88 12.47
C PRO A 137 -15.15 -6.52 13.91
N SER A 138 -15.56 -7.52 14.69
CA SER A 138 -15.98 -7.36 16.09
C SER A 138 -14.88 -6.85 17.01
N SER A 139 -13.61 -7.20 16.80
CA SER A 139 -12.52 -6.75 17.68
C SER A 139 -12.05 -5.33 17.37
N LEU A 140 -12.28 -4.83 16.16
CA LEU A 140 -11.83 -3.51 15.72
C LEU A 140 -12.84 -2.41 16.02
N LEU A 141 -14.14 -2.75 16.12
CA LEU A 141 -15.20 -1.76 16.24
C LEU A 141 -15.49 -1.31 17.67
N LYS A 142 -15.09 -2.10 18.69
CA LYS A 142 -15.43 -1.83 20.09
C LYS A 142 -14.91 -0.47 20.58
N ASP A 143 -13.68 -0.13 20.21
CA ASP A 143 -13.01 1.12 20.64
C ASP A 143 -12.74 2.07 19.45
N ALA A 144 -13.47 1.89 18.34
CA ALA A 144 -13.30 2.70 17.15
C ALA A 144 -14.15 3.98 17.18
N THR A 145 -13.77 4.95 16.35
CA THR A 145 -14.61 6.10 16.02
C THR A 145 -15.24 5.89 14.64
N LEU A 146 -16.56 5.86 14.57
CA LEU A 146 -17.29 5.89 13.31
C LEU A 146 -17.25 7.32 12.75
N ILE A 147 -16.81 7.46 11.50
CA ILE A 147 -16.70 8.75 10.82
C ILE A 147 -17.66 8.75 9.62
N HIS A 148 -18.70 9.58 9.70
CA HIS A 148 -19.56 9.89 8.56
C HIS A 148 -19.01 11.12 7.85
N GLN A 149 -18.68 10.97 6.56
CA GLN A 149 -18.14 12.05 5.74
C GLN A 149 -19.17 12.49 4.70
N SER A 150 -19.27 13.80 4.46
CA SER A 150 -19.94 14.35 3.28
C SER A 150 -19.28 13.88 1.98
N VAL A 151 -19.94 14.09 0.83
CA VAL A 151 -19.43 13.67 -0.49
C VAL A 151 -18.02 14.20 -0.77
N THR A 152 -17.71 15.43 -0.32
CA THR A 152 -16.38 16.05 -0.48
C THR A 152 -15.42 15.74 0.67
N GLY A 153 -15.91 15.15 1.76
CA GLY A 153 -15.15 14.96 2.99
C GLY A 153 -14.92 16.25 3.81
N LEU A 154 -15.47 17.40 3.40
CA LEU A 154 -15.26 18.68 4.11
C LEU A 154 -16.04 18.79 5.42
N TYR A 155 -17.20 18.13 5.49
CA TYR A 155 -17.99 17.98 6.70
C TYR A 155 -17.93 16.54 7.20
N GLU A 156 -17.69 16.38 8.51
CA GLU A 156 -17.61 15.09 9.19
C GLU A 156 -18.44 15.07 10.47
N THR A 157 -19.10 13.93 10.72
CA THR A 157 -19.67 13.60 12.03
C THR A 157 -18.91 12.41 12.59
N ARG A 158 -18.40 12.53 13.83
CA ARG A 158 -17.61 11.49 14.50
C ARG A 158 -18.36 10.94 15.71
N ILE A 159 -18.54 9.64 15.75
CA ILE A 159 -19.25 8.92 16.80
C ILE A 159 -18.28 7.97 17.47
N ASP A 160 -18.02 8.18 18.75
CA ASP A 160 -17.21 7.30 19.58
C ASP A 160 -18.01 6.04 19.93
N LEU A 161 -17.60 4.88 19.41
CA LEU A 161 -18.31 3.62 19.61
C LEU A 161 -18.06 3.02 20.99
N ALA A 162 -17.00 3.44 21.70
CA ALA A 162 -16.72 2.94 23.05
C ALA A 162 -17.82 3.33 24.05
N LYS A 163 -18.56 4.40 23.77
CA LYS A 163 -19.68 4.89 24.59
C LYS A 163 -21.00 4.16 24.31
N LEU A 164 -21.03 3.27 23.33
CA LEU A 164 -22.24 2.52 22.99
C LEU A 164 -22.28 1.21 23.80
N GLY A 165 -23.37 1.00 24.55
CA GLY A 165 -23.57 -0.22 25.34
C GLY A 165 -22.99 -0.17 26.76
N GLU A 166 -22.56 0.99 27.25
CA GLU A 166 -22.41 1.24 28.70
C GLU A 166 -23.81 1.32 29.33
N GLY A 167 -24.31 0.19 29.83
CA GLY A 167 -25.61 0.05 30.49
C GLY A 167 -25.63 -1.17 31.40
#